data_AF-A0A2T6DRQ4-F1
#
_entry.id   AF-A0A2T6DRQ4-F1
#
_cell.length_a   1.000
_cell.length_b   1.000
_cell.length_c   1.000
_cell.angle_alpha   90.00
_cell.angle_beta   90.00
_cell.angle_gamma   90.00
#
_symmetry.space_group_name_H-M   'P 1'
#
loop_
_entity.id
_entity.type
_entity.pdbx_description
1 polymer ?
#
loop_
_entity_poly.entity_id
_entity_poly.type
_entity_poly.pdbx_seq_one_letter_code
_entity_poly.pdbx_strand_id
1 'polypeptide(L)'
;MFANLLQLFGRRSPADYEHAFVREVQVARKPKRDPRIERLLVIGWILIALKSAVVWWACAHYPVPFHPLWVILPTVAFATLCTAVYLGRR
;
A
#
# COMPACT_ATOMS: atom_id res chain seq x y z
N MET A 1 -27.98 19.34 -15.93
CA MET A 1 -26.56 19.05 -15.63
C MET A 1 -26.36 17.68 -14.98
N PHE A 2 -27.19 17.24 -14.02
CA PHE A 2 -27.07 15.93 -13.33
C PHE A 2 -27.31 14.69 -14.23
N ALA A 3 -28.03 14.85 -15.35
CA ALA A 3 -28.29 13.78 -16.32
C ALA A 3 -27.01 13.23 -16.99
N ASN A 4 -25.95 14.05 -17.10
CA ASN A 4 -24.66 13.62 -17.67
C ASN A 4 -23.88 12.69 -16.72
N LEU A 5 -24.03 12.85 -15.40
CA LEU A 5 -23.38 11.99 -14.40
C LEU A 5 -23.99 10.58 -14.36
N LEU A 6 -25.30 10.46 -14.59
CA LEU A 6 -25.98 9.17 -14.69
C LEU A 6 -25.60 8.41 -15.98
N GLN A 7 -25.31 9.11 -17.07
CA GLN A 7 -24.81 8.49 -18.31
C GLN A 7 -23.37 7.96 -18.19
N LEU A 8 -22.58 8.44 -17.23
CA LEU A 8 -21.24 7.89 -16.98
C LEU A 8 -21.29 6.52 -16.28
N PHE A 9 -22.29 6.29 -15.44
CA PHE A 9 -22.57 4.98 -14.84
C PHE A 9 -23.31 4.04 -15.81
N GLY A 10 -24.18 4.60 -16.65
CA GLY A 10 -24.85 3.90 -17.73
C GLY A 10 -23.95 3.76 -18.96
N ARG A 11 -22.97 2.86 -18.88
CA ARG A 11 -22.07 2.45 -19.98
C ARG A 11 -22.90 2.21 -21.26
N ARG A 12 -23.01 3.23 -22.12
CA ARG A 12 -23.70 3.13 -23.41
C ARG A 12 -22.87 2.22 -24.29
N SER A 13 -23.30 0.97 -24.42
CA SER A 13 -22.69 0.00 -25.32
C SER A 13 -22.96 0.45 -26.76
N PRO A 14 -21.94 0.80 -27.58
CA PRO A 14 -22.15 0.96 -29.02
C PRO A 14 -22.69 -0.35 -29.59
N ALA A 15 -23.70 -0.27 -30.47
CA ALA A 15 -24.35 -1.41 -31.12
C ALA A 15 -23.45 -2.18 -32.11
N ASP A 16 -22.15 -1.88 -32.13
CA ASP A 16 -21.15 -2.39 -33.08
C ASP A 16 -20.35 -3.59 -32.52
N TYR A 17 -20.82 -4.21 -31.44
CA TYR A 17 -20.16 -5.38 -30.83
C TYR A 17 -20.60 -6.73 -31.43
N GLU A 18 -21.65 -6.79 -32.26
CA GLU A 18 -22.16 -8.08 -32.77
C GLU A 18 -21.19 -8.80 -33.72
N HIS A 19 -20.15 -8.13 -34.23
CA HIS A 19 -19.16 -8.76 -35.13
C HIS A 19 -17.80 -9.06 -34.48
N ALA A 20 -17.62 -8.73 -33.20
CA ALA A 20 -16.44 -9.10 -32.43
C ALA A 20 -16.86 -9.95 -31.24
N PHE A 21 -17.30 -11.18 -31.50
CA PHE A 21 -17.58 -12.17 -30.46
C PHE A 21 -16.25 -12.59 -29.80
N VAL A 22 -15.80 -11.79 -28.85
CA VAL A 22 -14.65 -12.11 -28.01
C VAL A 22 -15.10 -13.15 -26.99
N ARG A 23 -14.87 -14.43 -27.34
CA ARG A 23 -15.28 -15.61 -26.56
C ARG A 23 -14.73 -15.62 -25.13
N GLU A 24 -13.54 -15.06 -24.93
CA GLU A 24 -13.00 -14.74 -23.60
C GLU A 24 -11.91 -13.66 -23.71
N VAL A 25 -11.92 -12.68 -22.81
CA VAL A 25 -10.76 -11.83 -22.55
C VAL A 25 -10.15 -12.30 -21.24
N GLN A 26 -9.19 -13.22 -21.30
CA GLN A 26 -8.34 -13.49 -20.15
C GLN A 26 -7.35 -12.33 -19.99
N VAL A 27 -7.69 -11.37 -19.14
CA VAL A 27 -6.72 -10.34 -18.71
C VAL A 27 -5.79 -10.97 -17.66
N ALA A 28 -4.93 -11.88 -18.09
CA ALA A 28 -3.85 -12.42 -17.27
C ALA A 28 -2.66 -11.45 -17.25
N ARG A 29 -2.86 -10.25 -16.69
CA ARG A 29 -1.74 -9.41 -16.28
C ARG A 29 -2.00 -8.90 -14.88
N LYS A 30 -1.56 -9.69 -13.90
CA LYS A 30 -1.20 -9.13 -12.59
C LYS A 30 -0.27 -7.95 -12.85
N PRO A 31 -0.57 -6.75 -12.33
CA PRO A 31 0.31 -5.61 -12.53
C PRO A 31 1.72 -6.00 -12.09
N LYS A 32 2.69 -5.79 -12.98
CA LYS A 32 4.10 -6.06 -12.70
C LYS A 32 4.47 -5.18 -11.50
N ARG A 33 4.80 -5.79 -10.36
CA ARG A 33 5.25 -5.07 -9.15
C ARG A 33 6.38 -4.13 -9.55
N ASP A 34 6.24 -2.85 -9.20
CA ASP A 34 7.29 -1.88 -9.42
C ASP A 34 8.40 -2.11 -8.37
N PRO A 35 9.63 -2.48 -8.80
CA PRO A 35 10.74 -2.74 -7.88
C PRO A 35 11.15 -1.51 -7.06
N ARG A 36 10.74 -0.29 -7.47
CA ARG A 36 10.98 0.94 -6.72
C ARG A 36 10.18 0.98 -5.42
N ILE A 37 8.91 0.55 -5.46
CA ILE A 37 8.04 0.52 -4.28
C ILE A 37 8.56 -0.52 -3.28
N GLU A 38 9.02 -1.67 -3.77
CA GLU A 38 9.60 -2.72 -2.93
C GLU A 38 10.88 -2.25 -2.24
N ARG A 39 11.75 -1.49 -2.93
CA ARG A 39 12.93 -0.86 -2.31
C ARG A 39 12.56 0.20 -1.28
N LEU A 40 11.54 1.02 -1.53
CA LEU A 40 11.09 2.03 -0.57
C LEU A 40 10.54 1.39 0.71
N LEU A 41 9.82 0.27 0.61
CA LEU A 41 9.39 -0.52 1.77
C LEU A 41 10.59 -1.00 2.60
N VAL A 42 11.61 -1.57 1.94
CA VAL A 42 12.82 -2.03 2.63
C VAL A 42 13.57 -0.88 3.31
N ILE A 43 13.76 0.24 2.62
CA ILE A 43 14.41 1.44 3.18
C ILE A 43 13.61 1.96 4.38
N GLY A 44 12.28 1.98 4.30
CA GLY A 44 11.40 2.37 5.40
C GLY A 44 11.58 1.47 6.62
N TRP A 45 11.65 0.15 6.43
CA TRP A 45 11.92 -0.80 7.52
C TRP A 45 13.29 -0.59 8.16
N ILE A 46 14.34 -0.31 7.38
CA ILE A 46 15.68 -0.01 7.90
C ILE A 46 15.67 1.28 8.72
N LEU A 47 15.03 2.33 8.24
CA LEU A 47 14.89 3.61 8.97
C LEU A 47 14.17 3.43 10.30
N ILE A 48 13.10 2.62 10.33
CA ILE A 48 12.37 2.31 11.56
C ILE A 48 13.26 1.55 12.55
N ALA A 49 13.94 0.50 12.09
CA ALA A 49 14.85 -0.27 12.93
C ALA A 49 15.95 0.61 13.53
N LEU A 50 16.55 1.48 12.71
CA LEU A 50 17.57 2.43 13.17
C LEU A 50 17.01 3.40 14.21
N LYS A 51 15.84 3.99 13.96
CA LYS A 51 15.14 4.87 14.92
C LYS A 51 14.87 4.15 16.23
N SER A 52 14.38 2.92 16.19
CA SER A 52 14.11 2.10 17.36
C SER A 52 15.37 1.79 18.16
N ALA A 53 16.49 1.49 17.49
CA ALA A 53 17.78 1.28 18.14
C ALA A 53 18.30 2.55 18.85
N VAL A 54 18.12 3.73 18.24
CA VAL A 54 18.48 5.02 18.87
C VAL A 54 17.62 5.28 20.11
N VAL A 55 16.31 5.00 20.04
CA VAL A 55 15.40 5.15 21.19
C VAL A 55 15.78 4.19 22.32
N TRP A 56 16.10 2.94 21.98
CA TRP A 56 16.58 1.96 22.96
C TRP A 56 17.89 2.40 23.62
N TRP A 57 18.85 2.87 22.82
CA TRP A 57 20.13 3.38 23.31
C TRP A 57 19.93 4.59 24.24
N ALA A 58 19.05 5.53 23.87
CA ALA A 58 18.75 6.70 24.69
C ALA A 58 18.10 6.31 26.03
N CYS A 59 17.17 5.34 26.03
CA CYS A 59 16.56 4.82 27.26
C CYS A 59 17.53 4.02 28.14
N ALA A 60 18.55 3.38 27.56
CA ALA A 60 19.59 2.69 28.32
C ALA A 60 20.62 3.66 28.92
N HIS A 61 20.88 4.78 28.25
CA HIS A 61 21.90 5.75 28.66
C HIS A 61 21.37 6.86 29.58
N TYR A 62 20.08 7.19 29.49
CA TYR A 62 19.42 8.18 30.34
C TYR A 62 18.34 7.53 31.20
N PRO A 63 18.25 7.84 32.51
CA PRO A 63 17.18 7.38 33.38
C PRO A 63 15.89 8.14 33.05
N VAL A 64 15.24 7.78 31.96
CA VAL A 64 14.00 8.39 31.52
C VAL A 64 12.81 7.51 31.88
N PRO A 65 11.75 8.05 32.52
CA PRO A 65 10.64 7.28 33.08
C PRO A 65 9.61 6.87 32.01
N PHE A 66 10.08 6.47 30.83
CA PHE A 66 9.22 6.05 29.73
C PHE A 66 9.78 4.80 29.05
N HIS A 67 8.90 3.82 28.85
CA HIS A 67 9.28 2.56 28.23
C HIS A 67 9.47 2.77 26.72
N PRO A 68 10.64 2.45 26.14
CA PRO A 68 10.95 2.69 24.72
C PRO A 68 9.95 2.06 23.73
N LEU A 69 9.27 0.99 24.16
CA LEU A 69 8.20 0.32 23.43
C LEU A 69 7.05 1.27 23.03
N TRP A 70 6.74 2.29 23.82
CA TRP A 70 5.66 3.25 23.51
C TRP A 70 5.90 4.03 22.21
N VAL A 71 7.16 4.27 21.85
CA VAL A 71 7.52 4.96 20.61
C VAL A 71 7.61 3.98 19.44
N ILE A 72 8.07 2.75 19.70
CA ILE A 72 8.33 1.73 18.69
C ILE A 72 7.02 1.09 18.18
N LEU A 73 6.08 0.79 19.09
CA LEU A 73 4.82 0.14 18.77
C LEU A 73 4.02 0.82 17.65
N PRO A 74 3.71 2.13 17.72
CA PRO A 74 2.93 2.79 16.68
C PRO A 74 3.70 2.84 15.34
N THR A 75 5.02 3.04 15.36
CA THR A 75 5.80 3.09 14.11
C THR A 75 5.82 1.73 13.40
N VAL A 76 6.04 0.65 14.16
CA VAL A 76 6.01 -0.71 13.63
C VAL A 76 4.60 -1.06 13.15
N ALA A 77 3.54 -0.70 13.89
CA ALA A 77 2.16 -0.93 13.49
C ALA A 77 1.79 -0.23 12.17
N PHE A 78 2.19 1.03 11.97
CA PHE A 78 1.95 1.71 10.69
C PHE A 78 2.76 1.12 9.54
N ALA A 79 4.00 0.69 9.80
CA ALA A 79 4.84 0.08 8.78
C ALA A 79 4.33 -1.30 8.35
N THR A 80 3.88 -2.12 9.30
CA THR A 80 3.23 -3.40 8.99
C THR A 80 1.91 -3.19 8.27
N LEU A 81 1.11 -2.18 8.63
CA LEU A 81 -0.11 -1.81 7.92
C LEU A 81 0.17 -1.43 6.46
N CYS A 82 1.14 -0.54 6.21
CA CYS A 82 1.56 -0.17 4.85
C CYS A 82 2.02 -1.38 4.04
N THR A 83 2.80 -2.27 4.66
CA THR A 83 3.28 -3.51 4.04
C THR A 83 2.12 -4.46 3.73
N ALA A 84 1.15 -4.59 4.65
CA ALA A 84 -0.04 -5.43 4.49
C ALA A 84 -0.96 -4.91 3.39
N VAL A 85 -1.18 -3.60 3.28
CA VAL A 85 -1.95 -2.99 2.19
C VAL A 85 -1.26 -3.22 0.84
N TYR A 86 0.07 -3.11 0.78
CA TYR A 86 0.83 -3.39 -0.43
C TYR A 86 0.75 -4.87 -0.85
N LEU A 87 0.76 -5.80 0.10
CA LEU A 87 0.58 -7.23 -0.16
C LEU A 87 -0.88 -7.60 -0.49
N GLY A 88 -1.84 -6.89 0.10
CA GLY A 88 -3.28 -7.11 -0.03
C GLY A 88 -3.90 -6.53 -1.30
N ARG A 89 -3.26 -5.54 -1.95
CA ARG A 89 -3.61 -5.12 -3.33
C ARG A 89 -3.21 -6.15 -4.41
N ARG A 90 -3.06 -7.43 -4.03
CA ARG A 90 -2.88 -8.58 -4.93
C ARG A 90 -4.18 -8.95 -5.63
#